data_AF-E0WGA5-F1
#
_entry.id   AF-E0WGA5-F1
#
_cell.length_a   1.000
_cell.length_b   1.000
_cell.length_c   1.000
_cell.angle_alpha   90.00
_cell.angle_beta   90.00
_cell.angle_gamma   90.00
#
_symmetry.space_group_name_H-M   'P 1'
#
loop_
_entity.id
_entity.type
_entity.pdbx_description
1 polymer ?
#
loop_
_entity_poly.entity_id
_entity_poly.type
_entity_poly.pdbx_seq_one_letter_code
_entity_poly.pdbx_strand_id
1 'polypeptide(L)'
;YVGQEKVAPLSPWTSIAMAQDWTKASRLQNTPSFWYMHSDQWRYDRSYVDYFKPETGEKMPMHTADFNAKAVRLGWLPFAPHFNDSTLKLMEKAKAAGCKDDAEIRAWMVERLKSGETRFAIEDPDGAGNSPKVWFIWRGNAISSSAKGHEFFLKHVLGAPNSSFTAKEVAKGQVKDIVWHDRAPEAKVDLVVDLNFRMDTSTLYSDIVLPAATWYE
;
A
#
# COMPACT_ATOMS: atom_id res chain seq x y z
N TYR A 1 1.18 -26.12 -10.87
CA TYR A 1 0.03 -25.30 -11.29
C TYR A 1 -0.55 -24.62 -10.06
N VAL A 2 -0.79 -23.30 -10.12
CA VAL A 2 -1.37 -22.50 -9.02
C VAL A 2 -2.63 -21.78 -9.54
N GLY A 3 -2.66 -20.44 -9.56
CA GLY A 3 -3.69 -19.68 -10.27
C GLY A 3 -3.44 -19.58 -11.79
N GLN A 4 -4.42 -19.03 -12.51
CA GLN A 4 -4.35 -18.77 -13.96
C GLN A 4 -3.65 -17.43 -14.25
N GLU A 5 -2.35 -17.44 -14.04
CA GLU A 5 -1.41 -16.32 -14.20
C GLU A 5 -1.02 -16.03 -15.66
N LYS A 6 -1.07 -17.02 -16.54
CA LYS A 6 -0.56 -16.96 -17.91
C LYS A 6 -1.55 -16.25 -18.83
N VAL A 7 -1.42 -14.94 -18.93
CA VAL A 7 -2.04 -14.13 -19.98
C VAL A 7 -1.21 -14.30 -21.27
N ALA A 8 -1.68 -15.11 -22.22
CA ALA A 8 -0.93 -15.41 -23.44
C ALA A 8 -0.55 -14.16 -24.26
N PRO A 9 -1.48 -13.20 -24.54
CA PRO A 9 -1.15 -11.95 -25.20
C PRO A 9 -0.79 -10.83 -24.20
N LEU A 10 0.22 -11.06 -23.35
CA LEU A 10 0.54 -10.15 -22.23
C LEU A 10 0.88 -8.71 -22.66
N SER A 11 1.68 -8.54 -23.70
CA SER A 11 2.13 -7.22 -24.16
C SER A 11 0.96 -6.30 -24.59
N PRO A 12 0.11 -6.70 -25.57
CA PRO A 12 -1.02 -5.86 -25.96
C PRO A 12 -2.05 -5.68 -24.84
N TRP A 13 -2.27 -6.71 -24.00
CA TRP A 13 -3.14 -6.58 -22.83
C TRP A 13 -2.63 -5.52 -21.85
N THR A 14 -1.33 -5.53 -21.56
CA THR A 14 -0.70 -4.57 -20.62
C THR A 14 -0.81 -3.14 -21.16
N SER A 15 -0.63 -2.96 -22.47
CA SER A 15 -0.76 -1.65 -23.10
C SER A 15 -2.13 -1.01 -22.83
N ILE A 16 -3.20 -1.78 -22.99
CA ILE A 16 -4.57 -1.31 -22.75
C ILE A 16 -4.85 -1.18 -21.25
N ALA A 17 -4.53 -2.21 -20.47
CA ALA A 17 -4.86 -2.27 -19.03
C ALA A 17 -4.18 -1.15 -18.21
N MET A 18 -3.02 -0.69 -18.66
CA MET A 18 -2.20 0.31 -17.98
C MET A 18 -2.14 1.65 -18.74
N ALA A 19 -3.02 1.83 -19.75
CA ALA A 19 -3.11 3.02 -20.60
C ALA A 19 -1.75 3.49 -21.17
N GLN A 20 -0.88 2.54 -21.56
CA GLN A 20 0.47 2.83 -22.04
C GLN A 20 0.50 3.45 -23.44
N ASP A 21 -0.61 3.38 -24.16
CA ASP A 21 -0.87 4.09 -25.39
C ASP A 21 -1.05 5.61 -25.17
N TRP A 22 -1.41 6.05 -23.96
CA TRP A 22 -1.54 7.46 -23.59
C TRP A 22 -0.41 7.94 -22.67
N THR A 23 -0.07 7.15 -21.64
CA THR A 23 0.90 7.51 -20.61
C THR A 23 1.89 6.38 -20.37
N LYS A 24 3.19 6.66 -20.51
CA LYS A 24 4.21 5.59 -20.52
C LYS A 24 4.34 4.80 -19.20
N ALA A 25 4.16 5.45 -18.05
CA ALA A 25 4.40 4.84 -16.75
C ALA A 25 3.11 4.71 -15.93
N SER A 26 2.82 3.49 -15.51
CA SER A 26 1.71 3.17 -14.62
C SER A 26 2.21 2.96 -13.18
N ARG A 27 1.37 3.29 -12.20
CA ARG A 27 1.67 3.10 -10.77
C ARG A 27 1.29 1.70 -10.34
N LEU A 28 2.17 0.74 -10.63
CA LEU A 28 2.02 -0.63 -10.15
C LEU A 28 2.43 -0.72 -8.68
N GLN A 29 1.74 -1.57 -7.92
CA GLN A 29 2.02 -1.78 -6.51
C GLN A 29 1.97 -3.26 -6.15
N ASN A 30 2.94 -3.72 -5.36
CA ASN A 30 2.90 -5.08 -4.82
C ASN A 30 1.97 -5.13 -3.61
N THR A 31 0.87 -5.87 -3.74
CA THR A 31 -0.20 -5.92 -2.74
C THR A 31 0.19 -6.49 -1.38
N PRO A 32 1.16 -7.42 -1.22
CA PRO A 32 1.57 -7.89 0.09
C PRO A 32 2.14 -6.77 0.97
N SER A 33 3.09 -5.98 0.47
CA SER A 33 3.64 -4.84 1.21
C SER A 33 2.60 -3.76 1.42
N PHE A 34 1.81 -3.44 0.38
CA PHE A 34 0.75 -2.44 0.47
C PHE A 34 -0.21 -2.74 1.62
N TRP A 35 -0.75 -3.95 1.67
CA TRP A 35 -1.74 -4.30 2.68
C TRP A 35 -1.12 -4.63 4.04
N TYR A 36 0.10 -5.18 4.10
CA TYR A 36 0.81 -5.33 5.37
C TYR A 36 0.99 -3.99 6.08
N MET A 37 1.35 -2.94 5.34
CA MET A 37 1.48 -1.57 5.87
C MET A 37 0.12 -0.94 6.17
N HIS A 38 -0.83 -0.96 5.23
CA HIS A 38 -2.09 -0.22 5.38
C HIS A 38 -3.15 -0.91 6.25
N SER A 39 -3.06 -2.21 6.49
CA SER A 39 -3.92 -2.90 7.46
C SER A 39 -3.30 -2.99 8.86
N ASP A 40 -2.16 -2.33 9.08
CA ASP A 40 -1.44 -2.29 10.36
C ASP A 40 -1.03 -3.65 10.94
N GLN A 41 -1.01 -4.69 10.11
CA GLN A 41 -0.51 -6.00 10.50
C GLN A 41 0.93 -5.94 11.04
N TRP A 42 1.73 -5.00 10.52
CA TRP A 42 3.09 -4.75 10.99
C TRP A 42 3.18 -4.39 12.48
N ARG A 43 2.12 -3.83 13.08
CA ARG A 43 2.11 -3.46 14.51
C ARG A 43 2.08 -4.68 15.44
N TYR A 44 1.58 -5.79 14.92
CA TYR A 44 1.37 -7.05 15.64
C TYR A 44 2.44 -8.11 15.31
N ASP A 45 3.32 -7.82 14.36
CA ASP A 45 4.42 -8.69 13.96
C ASP A 45 5.60 -8.54 14.93
N ARG A 46 6.31 -9.65 15.15
CA ARG A 46 7.53 -9.68 15.96
C ARG A 46 8.75 -9.53 15.07
N SER A 47 9.90 -9.35 15.68
CA SER A 47 11.16 -9.37 14.93
C SER A 47 11.36 -10.74 14.28
N TYR A 48 11.62 -10.78 12.97
CA TYR A 48 11.73 -12.07 12.28
C TYR A 48 12.93 -12.89 12.70
N VAL A 49 13.93 -12.26 13.31
CA VAL A 49 15.08 -12.97 13.90
C VAL A 49 14.71 -13.80 15.12
N ASP A 50 13.52 -13.58 15.71
CA ASP A 50 13.02 -14.42 16.81
C ASP A 50 12.65 -15.83 16.32
N TYR A 51 12.27 -15.97 15.05
CA TYR A 51 11.89 -17.26 14.44
C TYR A 51 12.83 -17.74 13.33
N PHE A 52 13.61 -16.85 12.71
CA PHE A 52 14.60 -17.18 11.69
C PHE A 52 15.96 -16.55 12.01
N LYS A 53 16.91 -17.34 12.51
CA LYS A 53 18.27 -16.87 12.82
C LYS A 53 19.14 -16.93 11.55
N PRO A 54 19.68 -15.81 11.06
CA PRO A 54 20.61 -15.83 9.93
C PRO A 54 21.86 -16.66 10.25
N GLU A 55 22.29 -17.49 9.29
CA GLU A 55 23.49 -18.34 9.44
C GLU A 55 24.80 -17.55 9.55
N THR A 56 24.82 -16.30 9.05
CA THR A 56 25.99 -15.42 9.05
C THR A 56 26.35 -14.89 10.44
N GLY A 57 25.55 -15.18 11.47
CA GLY A 57 25.77 -14.68 12.84
C GLY A 57 25.42 -13.19 13.03
N GLU A 58 25.18 -12.45 11.95
CA GLU A 58 24.66 -11.10 12.00
C GLU A 58 23.16 -11.15 12.33
N LYS A 59 22.78 -10.63 13.50
CA LYS A 59 21.39 -10.25 13.73
C LYS A 59 21.06 -9.16 12.73
N MET A 60 20.30 -9.48 11.69
CA MET A 60 19.65 -8.48 10.84
C MET A 60 18.62 -7.74 11.71
N PRO A 61 18.93 -6.55 12.24
CA PRO A 61 18.31 -6.05 13.46
C PRO A 61 17.12 -5.13 13.15
N MET A 62 16.48 -5.32 12.00
CA MET A 62 15.43 -4.44 11.50
C MET A 62 14.12 -5.21 11.42
N HIS A 63 13.03 -4.54 11.79
CA HIS A 63 11.70 -5.10 11.67
C HIS A 63 11.32 -5.31 10.19
N THR A 64 10.41 -6.24 9.90
CA THR A 64 9.94 -6.51 8.51
C THR A 64 9.43 -5.24 7.83
N ALA A 65 8.75 -4.36 8.58
CA ALA A 65 8.30 -3.06 8.09
C ALA A 65 9.46 -2.11 7.74
N ASP A 66 10.51 -2.05 8.55
CA ASP A 66 11.71 -1.25 8.25
C ASP A 66 12.41 -1.74 6.98
N PHE A 67 12.48 -3.06 6.77
CA PHE A 67 13.00 -3.63 5.53
C PHE A 67 12.18 -3.22 4.31
N ASN A 68 10.85 -3.17 4.43
CA ASN A 68 9.99 -2.67 3.36
C ASN A 68 10.25 -1.19 3.08
N ALA A 69 10.32 -0.35 4.11
CA ALA A 69 10.63 1.07 3.95
C ALA A 69 11.99 1.29 3.28
N LYS A 70 13.02 0.55 3.71
CA LYS A 70 14.34 0.56 3.08
C LYS A 70 14.29 0.12 1.61
N ALA A 71 13.60 -0.96 1.29
CA ALA A 71 13.47 -1.45 -0.08
C ALA A 71 12.79 -0.43 -0.99
N VAL A 72 11.77 0.28 -0.48
CA VAL A 72 11.09 1.36 -1.21
C VAL A 72 12.02 2.54 -1.46
N ARG A 73 12.74 3.01 -0.42
CA ARG A 73 13.72 4.10 -0.56
C ARG A 73 14.82 3.81 -1.58
N LEU A 74 15.25 2.55 -1.66
CA LEU A 74 16.29 2.09 -2.59
C LEU A 74 15.76 1.77 -3.99
N GLY A 75 14.45 1.94 -4.23
CA GLY A 75 13.81 1.67 -5.52
C GLY A 75 13.69 0.18 -5.85
N TRP A 76 13.80 -0.71 -4.87
CA TRP A 76 13.65 -2.15 -5.06
C TRP A 76 12.19 -2.58 -5.09
N LEU A 77 11.33 -1.89 -4.33
CA LEU A 77 9.89 -2.11 -4.30
C LEU A 77 9.13 -0.80 -4.58
N PRO A 78 7.97 -0.87 -5.25
CA PRO A 78 7.06 0.27 -5.33
C PRO A 78 6.35 0.50 -3.98
N PHE A 79 5.78 1.70 -3.81
CA PHE A 79 4.81 1.95 -2.75
C PHE A 79 3.81 3.04 -3.16
N ALA A 80 2.56 2.88 -2.71
CA ALA A 80 1.50 3.86 -2.91
C ALA A 80 0.74 4.08 -1.59
N PRO A 81 0.43 5.33 -1.21
CA PRO A 81 0.95 6.60 -1.74
C PRO A 81 2.48 6.65 -1.79
N HIS A 82 3.08 7.46 -2.68
CA HIS A 82 4.54 7.45 -2.86
C HIS A 82 5.24 8.29 -1.78
N PHE A 83 4.72 9.49 -1.55
CA PHE A 83 5.23 10.48 -0.62
C PHE A 83 4.12 10.99 0.28
N ASN A 84 4.49 11.61 1.40
CA ASN A 84 3.57 12.39 2.22
C ASN A 84 3.14 13.73 1.58
N ASP A 85 3.67 14.04 0.40
CA ASP A 85 3.27 15.15 -0.43
C ASP A 85 2.34 14.70 -1.55
N SER A 86 1.38 15.55 -1.90
CA SER A 86 0.53 15.32 -3.07
C SER A 86 1.35 15.36 -4.35
N THR A 87 1.47 14.21 -5.02
CA THR A 87 2.18 14.08 -6.31
C THR A 87 1.61 14.96 -7.42
N LEU A 88 0.36 15.41 -7.30
CA LEU A 88 -0.27 16.36 -8.25
C LEU A 88 0.23 17.79 -8.04
N LYS A 89 0.73 18.10 -6.84
CA LYS A 89 1.17 19.45 -6.44
C LYS A 89 2.69 19.61 -6.42
N LEU A 90 3.45 18.51 -6.42
CA LEU A 90 4.91 18.56 -6.44
C LEU A 90 5.47 19.36 -7.63
N MET A 91 4.87 19.23 -8.82
CA MET A 91 5.32 19.98 -9.99
C MET A 91 5.07 21.48 -9.88
N GLU A 92 3.95 21.89 -9.26
CA GLU A 92 3.67 23.31 -8.98
C GLU A 92 4.69 23.87 -7.98
N LYS A 93 4.98 23.10 -6.90
CA LYS A 93 5.98 23.46 -5.89
C LYS A 93 7.39 23.59 -6.48
N ALA A 94 7.81 22.65 -7.33
CA ALA A 94 9.12 22.69 -7.98
C ALA A 94 9.29 23.92 -8.87
N LYS A 95 8.26 24.26 -9.67
CA LYS A 95 8.27 25.47 -10.51
C LYS A 95 8.31 26.75 -9.66
N ALA A 96 7.54 26.79 -8.57
CA ALA A 96 7.56 27.92 -7.63
C ALA A 96 8.92 28.10 -6.93
N ALA A 97 9.66 27.00 -6.72
CA ALA A 97 11.03 27.00 -6.22
C ALA A 97 12.08 27.40 -7.28
N GLY A 98 11.65 27.74 -8.51
CA GLY A 98 12.52 28.24 -9.57
C GLY A 98 13.09 27.17 -10.50
N CYS A 99 12.69 25.89 -10.37
CA CYS A 99 13.13 24.84 -11.29
C CYS A 99 12.51 25.03 -12.68
N LYS A 100 13.35 24.98 -13.72
CA LYS A 100 13.01 25.25 -15.12
C LYS A 100 13.07 24.00 -16.00
N ASP A 101 13.85 23.00 -15.62
CA ASP A 101 14.01 21.77 -16.37
C ASP A 101 13.95 20.49 -15.50
N ASP A 102 13.91 19.34 -16.16
CA ASP A 102 13.78 18.05 -15.49
C ASP A 102 14.97 17.70 -14.57
N ALA A 103 16.18 18.21 -14.86
CA ALA A 103 17.34 17.95 -14.03
C ALA A 103 17.26 18.73 -12.71
N GLU A 104 16.86 20.00 -12.78
CA GLU A 104 16.60 20.84 -11.61
C GLU A 104 15.43 20.28 -10.77
N ILE A 105 14.34 19.81 -11.42
CA ILE A 105 13.21 19.19 -10.71
C ILE A 105 13.64 17.91 -9.97
N ARG A 106 14.44 17.05 -10.60
CA ARG A 106 14.97 15.84 -9.94
C ARG A 106 15.89 16.20 -8.78
N ALA A 107 16.80 17.15 -8.96
CA ALA A 107 17.71 17.60 -7.90
C ALA A 107 16.92 18.18 -6.71
N TRP A 108 15.92 19.01 -6.99
CA TRP A 108 15.01 19.58 -6.00
C TRP A 108 14.26 18.50 -5.21
N MET A 109 13.72 17.48 -5.89
CA MET A 109 13.02 16.38 -5.22
C MET A 109 13.98 15.56 -4.34
N VAL A 110 15.19 15.26 -4.84
CA VAL A 110 16.21 14.53 -4.08
C VAL A 110 16.62 15.32 -2.83
N GLU A 111 16.78 16.63 -2.93
CA GLU A 111 17.13 17.48 -1.79
C GLU A 111 16.03 17.49 -0.73
N ARG A 112 14.76 17.57 -1.14
CA ARG A 112 13.62 17.45 -0.20
C ARG A 112 13.56 16.12 0.52
N LEU A 113 13.89 15.03 -0.17
CA LEU A 113 13.96 13.69 0.42
C LEU A 113 15.12 13.58 1.42
N LYS A 114 16.27 14.17 1.10
CA LYS A 114 17.44 14.19 2.00
C LYS A 114 17.23 15.07 3.23
N SER A 115 16.58 16.23 3.05
CA SER A 115 16.29 17.15 4.15
C SER A 115 15.12 16.69 5.03
N GLY A 116 14.30 15.77 4.53
CA GLY A 116 13.10 15.28 5.21
C GLY A 116 11.87 16.19 5.05
N GLU A 117 11.95 17.25 4.24
CA GLU A 117 10.78 18.09 3.92
C GLU A 117 9.69 17.25 3.22
N THR A 118 10.11 16.35 2.33
CA THR A 118 9.25 15.31 1.77
C THR A 118 9.78 13.95 2.23
N ARG A 119 8.90 13.06 2.64
CA ARG A 119 9.23 11.70 3.09
C ARG A 119 8.48 10.67 2.25
N PHE A 120 9.00 9.45 2.18
CA PHE A 120 8.25 8.35 1.58
C PHE A 120 7.06 8.02 2.47
N ALA A 121 5.87 7.84 1.89
CA ALA A 121 4.65 7.63 2.68
C ALA A 121 4.72 6.33 3.51
N ILE A 122 5.50 5.33 3.05
CA ILE A 122 5.71 4.07 3.77
C ILE A 122 6.39 4.27 5.13
N GLU A 123 7.13 5.36 5.33
CA GLU A 123 7.79 5.66 6.62
C GLU A 123 6.80 6.12 7.68
N ASP A 124 5.59 6.54 7.28
CA ASP A 124 4.55 7.00 8.17
C ASP A 124 3.17 6.60 7.59
N PRO A 125 2.87 5.30 7.45
CA PRO A 125 1.67 4.82 6.75
C PRO A 125 0.37 5.18 7.49
N ASP A 126 0.48 5.56 8.77
CA ASP A 126 -0.59 6.02 9.64
C ASP A 126 -0.75 7.55 9.62
N GLY A 127 0.19 8.26 8.99
CA GLY A 127 0.17 9.71 8.85
C GLY A 127 -0.98 10.19 7.97
N ALA A 128 -1.46 11.41 8.24
CA ALA A 128 -2.53 12.02 7.46
C ALA A 128 -2.14 12.10 5.97
N GLY A 129 -2.99 11.53 5.10
CA GLY A 129 -2.78 11.49 3.65
C GLY A 129 -1.87 10.37 3.15
N ASN A 130 -1.31 9.53 4.04
CA ASN A 130 -0.41 8.44 3.66
C ASN A 130 -1.11 7.08 3.48
N SER A 131 -2.43 7.02 3.67
CA SER A 131 -3.23 5.81 3.47
C SER A 131 -4.07 5.89 2.18
N PRO A 132 -4.45 4.75 1.57
CA PRO A 132 -5.40 4.75 0.47
C PRO A 132 -6.78 5.20 0.95
N LYS A 133 -7.44 6.05 0.15
CA LYS A 133 -8.76 6.61 0.49
C LYS A 133 -9.92 6.02 -0.30
N VAL A 134 -9.66 5.50 -1.50
CA VAL A 134 -10.69 4.88 -2.33
C VAL A 134 -10.17 3.52 -2.77
N TRP A 135 -11.01 2.49 -2.60
CA TRP A 135 -10.69 1.14 -3.03
C TRP A 135 -11.78 0.59 -3.96
N PHE A 136 -11.39 0.33 -5.20
CA PHE A 136 -12.22 -0.41 -6.16
C PHE A 136 -11.90 -1.89 -6.09
N ILE A 137 -12.94 -2.71 -5.97
CA ILE A 137 -12.89 -4.16 -5.99
C ILE A 137 -13.73 -4.63 -7.18
N TRP A 138 -13.14 -5.39 -8.08
CA TRP A 138 -13.88 -6.03 -9.17
C TRP A 138 -13.23 -7.36 -9.51
N ARG A 139 -14.06 -8.33 -9.92
CA ARG A 139 -13.62 -9.68 -10.31
C ARG A 139 -12.85 -10.42 -9.20
N GLY A 140 -13.12 -10.10 -7.94
CA GLY A 140 -12.52 -10.77 -6.79
C GLY A 140 -13.27 -10.52 -5.49
N ASN A 141 -13.23 -11.48 -4.57
CA ASN A 141 -13.76 -11.33 -3.21
C ASN A 141 -12.60 -10.96 -2.26
N ALA A 142 -12.07 -9.75 -2.39
CA ALA A 142 -10.81 -9.37 -1.77
C ALA A 142 -10.84 -9.42 -0.24
N ILE A 143 -11.90 -8.91 0.40
CA ILE A 143 -11.97 -8.70 1.85
C ILE A 143 -11.99 -10.03 2.62
N SER A 144 -12.59 -11.08 2.07
CA SER A 144 -12.76 -12.36 2.77
C SER A 144 -11.96 -13.53 2.18
N SER A 145 -11.58 -13.47 0.89
CA SER A 145 -10.86 -14.57 0.25
C SER A 145 -9.34 -14.33 0.25
N SER A 146 -8.90 -13.19 -0.27
CA SER A 146 -7.49 -12.94 -0.51
C SER A 146 -6.79 -12.09 0.55
N ALA A 147 -7.53 -11.30 1.33
CA ALA A 147 -7.00 -10.52 2.44
C ALA A 147 -6.61 -11.42 3.62
N LYS A 148 -5.31 -11.65 3.78
CA LYS A 148 -4.78 -12.31 4.99
C LYS A 148 -4.81 -11.30 6.13
N GLY A 149 -5.12 -11.78 7.33
CA GLY A 149 -5.35 -10.90 8.48
C GLY A 149 -6.71 -10.18 8.40
N HIS A 150 -7.78 -10.92 8.12
CA HIS A 150 -9.14 -10.40 7.91
C HIS A 150 -9.57 -9.39 8.99
N GLU A 151 -9.38 -9.72 10.27
CA GLU A 151 -9.78 -8.86 11.39
C GLU A 151 -8.98 -7.54 11.44
N PHE A 152 -7.70 -7.55 11.02
CA PHE A 152 -6.90 -6.32 10.90
C PHE A 152 -7.40 -5.45 9.76
N PHE A 153 -7.82 -6.05 8.64
CA PHE A 153 -8.47 -5.36 7.55
C PHE A 153 -9.79 -4.71 7.99
N LEU A 154 -10.65 -5.48 8.66
CA LEU A 154 -11.92 -4.98 9.18
C LEU A 154 -11.70 -3.76 10.10
N LYS A 155 -10.71 -3.81 11.00
CA LYS A 155 -10.40 -2.71 11.91
C LYS A 155 -9.75 -1.51 11.22
N HIS A 156 -8.57 -1.71 10.64
CA HIS A 156 -7.70 -0.62 10.22
C HIS A 156 -8.04 -0.09 8.82
N VAL A 157 -8.52 -0.95 7.93
CA VAL A 157 -8.87 -0.53 6.55
C VAL A 157 -10.32 -0.06 6.48
N LEU A 158 -11.26 -0.86 6.99
CA LEU A 158 -12.70 -0.62 6.82
C LEU A 158 -13.36 0.11 8.01
N GLY A 159 -12.82 -0.02 9.21
CA GLY A 159 -13.49 0.49 10.42
C GLY A 159 -14.78 -0.24 10.78
N ALA A 160 -14.88 -1.53 10.44
CA ALA A 160 -16.08 -2.31 10.72
C ALA A 160 -16.27 -2.47 12.26
N PRO A 161 -17.51 -2.28 12.76
CA PRO A 161 -17.80 -2.23 14.20
C PRO A 161 -17.54 -3.56 14.94
N ASN A 162 -17.40 -4.66 14.20
CA ASN A 162 -17.32 -6.02 14.73
C ASN A 162 -15.92 -6.63 14.61
N SER A 163 -14.91 -5.81 14.28
CA SER A 163 -13.54 -6.31 14.18
C SER A 163 -13.03 -6.76 15.55
N SER A 164 -12.57 -8.01 15.64
CA SER A 164 -12.13 -8.57 16.91
C SER A 164 -10.95 -9.52 16.70
N PHE A 165 -9.81 -9.17 17.27
CA PHE A 165 -8.65 -10.05 17.35
C PHE A 165 -7.97 -9.95 18.72
N THR A 166 -7.33 -11.03 19.15
CA THR A 166 -6.65 -11.13 20.45
C THR A 166 -5.17 -10.74 20.38
N ALA A 167 -4.65 -10.43 19.19
CA ALA A 167 -3.27 -10.03 19.00
C ALA A 167 -2.97 -8.72 19.72
N LYS A 168 -1.81 -8.66 20.39
CA LYS A 168 -1.32 -7.44 21.03
C LYS A 168 -0.29 -6.79 20.13
N GLU A 169 -0.28 -5.46 20.12
CA GLU A 169 0.79 -4.72 19.45
C GLU A 169 2.13 -5.01 20.14
N VAL A 170 3.13 -5.38 19.36
CA VAL A 170 4.47 -5.78 19.84
C VAL A 170 5.61 -5.11 19.09
N ALA A 171 5.30 -4.35 18.03
CA ALA A 171 6.30 -3.65 17.23
C ALA A 171 6.80 -2.33 17.85
N LYS A 172 6.17 -1.83 18.93
CA LYS A 172 6.59 -0.62 19.63
C LYS A 172 8.03 -0.78 20.15
N GLY A 173 8.92 0.11 19.73
CA GLY A 173 10.35 0.06 20.04
C GLY A 173 11.15 -0.99 19.27
N GLN A 174 10.50 -1.77 18.39
CA GLN A 174 11.16 -2.70 17.46
C GLN A 174 11.40 -2.05 16.10
N VAL A 175 10.44 -1.27 15.60
CA VAL A 175 10.59 -0.47 14.38
C VAL A 175 11.49 0.74 14.62
N LYS A 176 12.27 1.11 13.60
CA LYS A 176 13.20 2.25 13.65
C LYS A 176 12.91 3.30 12.59
N ASP A 177 12.53 2.86 11.40
CA ASP A 177 12.31 3.74 10.24
C ASP A 177 10.83 4.08 10.05
N ILE A 178 9.94 3.32 10.69
CA ILE A 178 8.49 3.55 10.67
C ILE A 178 8.08 4.43 11.85
N VAL A 179 7.34 5.50 11.58
CA VAL A 179 6.74 6.36 12.60
C VAL A 179 5.70 5.58 13.39
N TRP A 180 5.88 5.54 14.71
CA TRP A 180 4.95 4.91 15.62
C TRP A 180 3.91 5.92 16.12
N HIS A 181 2.64 5.66 15.84
CA HIS A 181 1.51 6.36 16.46
C HIS A 181 0.93 5.51 17.60
N ASP A 182 0.80 6.08 18.81
CA ASP A 182 0.29 5.35 19.98
C ASP A 182 -1.15 4.86 19.81
N ARG A 183 -1.93 5.55 18.98
CA ARG A 183 -3.24 5.10 18.51
C ARG A 183 -3.17 4.92 17.00
N ALA A 184 -3.19 3.67 16.56
CA ALA A 184 -3.32 3.36 15.14
C ALA A 184 -4.66 3.92 14.61
N PRO A 185 -4.68 4.53 13.42
CA PRO A 185 -5.94 4.91 12.80
C PRO A 185 -6.77 3.68 12.41
N GLU A 186 -8.08 3.85 12.48
CA GLU A 186 -9.08 2.90 12.01
C GLU A 186 -9.81 3.52 10.81
N ALA A 187 -10.46 2.70 9.98
CA ALA A 187 -11.17 3.17 8.78
C ALA A 187 -10.30 4.02 7.82
N LYS A 188 -9.11 3.52 7.45
CA LYS A 188 -8.18 4.26 6.59
C LYS A 188 -8.75 4.57 5.20
N VAL A 189 -9.63 3.72 4.67
CA VAL A 189 -10.32 3.89 3.39
C VAL A 189 -11.64 4.63 3.63
N ASP A 190 -11.88 5.69 2.86
CA ASP A 190 -13.06 6.53 2.97
C ASP A 190 -14.21 6.03 2.07
N LEU A 191 -13.91 5.25 1.03
CA LEU A 191 -14.89 4.69 0.09
C LEU A 191 -14.45 3.34 -0.49
N VAL A 192 -15.29 2.33 -0.37
CA VAL A 192 -15.16 1.02 -1.01
C VAL A 192 -16.26 0.84 -2.06
N VAL A 193 -15.83 0.57 -3.29
CA VAL A 193 -16.73 0.31 -4.42
C VAL A 193 -16.49 -1.11 -4.94
N ASP A 194 -17.52 -1.95 -4.93
CA ASP A 194 -17.45 -3.32 -5.43
C ASP A 194 -18.30 -3.52 -6.69
N LEU A 195 -17.72 -4.14 -7.71
CA LEU A 195 -18.38 -4.50 -8.95
C LEU A 195 -18.52 -6.02 -9.02
N ASN A 196 -19.77 -6.50 -8.90
CA ASN A 196 -20.05 -7.93 -8.81
C ASN A 196 -21.42 -8.28 -9.40
N PHE A 197 -21.56 -9.51 -9.89
CA PHE A 197 -22.84 -10.08 -10.33
C PHE A 197 -23.57 -10.85 -9.21
N ARG A 198 -22.95 -10.97 -8.03
CA ARG A 198 -23.53 -11.61 -6.84
C ARG A 198 -23.14 -10.87 -5.57
N MET A 199 -23.97 -10.94 -4.54
CA MET A 199 -23.66 -10.38 -3.22
C MET A 199 -22.66 -11.28 -2.48
N ASP A 200 -21.36 -11.03 -2.65
CA ASP A 200 -20.30 -11.72 -1.91
C ASP A 200 -19.87 -10.97 -0.64
N THR A 201 -18.92 -11.52 0.11
CA THR A 201 -18.48 -10.89 1.36
C THR A 201 -17.89 -9.50 1.14
N SER A 202 -17.21 -9.24 0.03
CA SER A 202 -16.65 -7.91 -0.24
C SER A 202 -17.77 -6.91 -0.51
N THR A 203 -18.80 -7.30 -1.27
CA THR A 203 -20.00 -6.46 -1.47
C THR A 203 -20.72 -6.15 -0.15
N LEU A 204 -20.78 -7.09 0.80
CA LEU A 204 -21.42 -6.87 2.12
C LEU A 204 -20.69 -5.83 2.99
N TYR A 205 -19.41 -5.60 2.73
CA TYR A 205 -18.57 -4.61 3.42
C TYR A 205 -18.29 -3.36 2.57
N SER A 206 -18.93 -3.22 1.40
CA SER A 206 -18.72 -2.09 0.50
C SER A 206 -19.76 -1.01 0.67
N ASP A 207 -19.38 0.25 0.45
CA ASP A 207 -20.28 1.40 0.51
C ASP A 207 -21.17 1.49 -0.74
N ILE A 208 -20.59 1.15 -1.91
CA ILE A 208 -21.29 1.13 -3.19
C ILE A 208 -21.11 -0.24 -3.83
N VAL A 209 -22.23 -0.86 -4.20
CA VAL A 209 -22.26 -2.10 -4.99
C VAL A 209 -22.81 -1.80 -6.37
N LEU A 210 -22.02 -2.12 -7.40
CA LEU A 210 -22.39 -1.94 -8.79
C LEU A 210 -22.67 -3.32 -9.42
N PRO A 211 -23.88 -3.56 -9.96
CA PRO A 211 -24.21 -4.82 -10.60
C PRO A 211 -23.40 -4.98 -11.89
N ALA A 212 -22.60 -6.03 -11.97
CA ALA A 212 -21.84 -6.38 -13.16
C ALA A 212 -22.59 -7.44 -13.99
N ALA A 213 -22.38 -7.44 -15.31
CA ALA A 213 -22.83 -8.51 -16.19
C ALA A 213 -22.19 -9.85 -15.78
N THR A 214 -22.92 -10.95 -15.98
CA THR A 214 -22.36 -12.29 -15.83
C THR A 214 -21.43 -12.61 -17.00
N TRP A 215 -20.81 -13.79 -17.01
CA TRP A 215 -19.93 -14.19 -18.12
C TRP A 215 -20.68 -14.49 -19.43
N TYR A 216 -22.02 -14.53 -19.41
CA TYR A 216 -22.88 -14.82 -20.56
C TYR A 216 -23.66 -13.60 -21.07
N GLU A 217 -23.30 -12.41 -20.58
CA GLU A 217 -23.94 -11.12 -20.86
C GLU A 217 -22.86 -10.05 -21.15
#